data_AF-A0A3S0BAF8-F1
#
_entry.id   AF-A0A3S0BAF8-F1
#
_cell.length_a   1.000
_cell.length_b   1.000
_cell.length_c   1.000
_cell.angle_alpha   90.00
_cell.angle_beta   90.00
_cell.angle_gamma   90.00
#
_symmetry.space_group_name_H-M   'P 1'
#
loop_
_entity.id
_entity.type
_entity.pdbx_description
1 polymer ?
#
loop_
_entity_poly.entity_id
_entity_poly.type
_entity_poly.pdbx_seq_one_letter_code
_entity_poly.pdbx_strand_id
1 'polypeptide(L)'
;MNRSAHDDAAATALDALYELQGIDATYTPAGGSGSTVQVLVNDRTQSTQDKTGARSRSHVLRGLLRVSQVAEIGRGDTLQLAGETLVFKILPSSVSNDGLEWDFEANAEVTKTVGNVNAIPDR
;
A
#
# COMPACT_ATOMS: atom_id res chain seq x y z
N MET A 1 15.21 11.04 -26.84
CA MET A 1 15.35 11.86 -25.63
C MET A 1 16.67 11.45 -24.98
N ASN A 2 17.67 12.34 -24.90
CA ASN A 2 18.92 12.04 -24.20
C ASN A 2 18.71 12.27 -22.71
N ARG A 3 18.90 11.25 -21.88
CA ARG A 3 19.01 11.42 -20.41
C ARG A 3 20.27 12.20 -20.10
N SER A 4 20.19 13.14 -19.18
CA SER A 4 21.37 13.85 -18.68
C SER A 4 22.12 12.97 -17.68
N ALA A 5 23.41 13.24 -17.46
CA ALA A 5 24.21 12.54 -16.44
C ALA A 5 23.63 12.66 -15.02
N HIS A 6 22.84 13.71 -14.76
CA HIS A 6 22.13 13.89 -13.49
C HIS A 6 20.93 12.94 -13.36
N ASP A 7 20.20 12.70 -14.45
CA ASP A 7 19.06 11.77 -14.46
C ASP A 7 19.54 10.32 -14.23
N ASP A 8 20.66 9.95 -14.84
CA ASP A 8 21.27 8.62 -14.67
C ASP A 8 21.83 8.41 -13.25
N ALA A 9 22.42 9.44 -12.65
CA ALA A 9 22.88 9.38 -11.25
C ALA A 9 21.72 9.25 -10.25
N ALA A 10 20.61 9.96 -10.49
CA ALA A 10 19.40 9.86 -9.67
C ALA A 10 18.78 8.46 -9.75
N ALA A 11 18.66 7.89 -10.95
CA ALA A 11 18.17 6.53 -11.13
C ALA A 11 19.05 5.49 -10.43
N THR A 12 20.38 5.63 -10.52
CA THR A 12 21.33 4.72 -9.86
C THR A 12 21.23 4.79 -8.33
N ALA A 13 21.07 6.00 -7.77
CA ALA A 13 20.88 6.17 -6.33
C ALA A 13 19.55 5.54 -5.87
N LEU A 14 18.49 5.67 -6.68
CA LEU A 14 17.21 5.04 -6.43
C LEU A 14 17.33 3.50 -6.42
N ASP A 15 18.02 2.93 -7.41
CA ASP A 15 18.26 1.49 -7.49
C ASP A 15 18.90 0.96 -6.20
N ALA A 16 19.94 1.64 -5.70
CA ALA A 16 20.62 1.27 -4.47
C ALA A 16 19.73 1.39 -3.22
N LEU A 17 18.85 2.40 -3.15
CA LEU A 17 17.90 2.56 -2.05
C LEU A 17 16.94 1.38 -1.96
N TYR A 18 16.37 0.97 -3.10
CA TYR A 18 15.47 -0.18 -3.15
C TYR A 18 16.18 -1.52 -2.95
N GLU A 19 17.43 -1.67 -3.38
CA GLU A 19 18.21 -2.88 -3.08
C GLU A 19 18.45 -3.01 -1.56
N LEU A 20 18.66 -1.89 -0.87
CA LEU A 20 18.95 -1.88 0.56
C LEU A 20 17.70 -1.95 1.45
N GLN A 21 16.63 -1.25 1.07
CA GLN A 21 15.45 -1.00 1.91
C GLN A 21 14.12 -1.43 1.27
N GLY A 22 14.14 -1.81 0.00
CA GLY A 22 12.94 -2.26 -0.71
C GLY A 22 12.41 -3.54 -0.11
N ILE A 23 11.10 -3.56 0.16
CA ILE A 23 10.37 -4.74 0.60
C ILE A 23 9.66 -5.31 -0.61
N ASP A 24 9.91 -6.59 -0.92
CA ASP A 24 9.16 -7.29 -1.95
C ASP A 24 7.66 -7.28 -1.60
N ALA A 25 6.83 -7.06 -2.60
CA ALA A 25 5.38 -7.01 -2.46
C ALA A 25 4.71 -7.55 -3.72
N THR A 26 3.46 -7.96 -3.58
CA THR A 26 2.59 -8.29 -4.70
C THR A 26 1.64 -7.12 -4.93
N TYR A 27 1.80 -6.42 -6.05
CA TYR A 27 0.86 -5.42 -6.53
C TYR A 27 -0.16 -6.08 -7.45
N THR A 28 -1.45 -5.82 -7.24
CA THR A 28 -2.54 -6.36 -8.06
C THR A 28 -3.40 -5.21 -8.58
N PRO A 29 -3.39 -4.93 -9.89
CA PRO A 29 -4.29 -3.93 -10.47
C PRO A 29 -5.75 -4.41 -10.40
N ALA A 30 -6.68 -3.47 -10.34
CA ALA A 30 -8.11 -3.77 -10.26
C ALA A 30 -8.56 -4.69 -11.41
N GLY A 31 -9.00 -5.91 -11.07
CA GLY A 31 -9.46 -6.91 -12.05
C GLY A 31 -8.34 -7.60 -12.85
N GLY A 32 -7.08 -7.35 -12.52
CA GLY A 32 -5.93 -7.98 -13.15
C GLY A 32 -5.28 -9.08 -12.29
N SER A 33 -4.10 -9.51 -12.75
CA SER A 33 -3.26 -10.48 -12.04
C SER A 33 -2.15 -9.77 -11.27
N GLY A 34 -1.75 -10.34 -10.14
CA GLY A 34 -0.68 -9.79 -9.31
C GLY A 34 0.70 -9.89 -9.97
N SER A 35 1.54 -8.89 -9.75
CA SER A 35 2.96 -8.85 -10.11
C SER A 35 3.82 -8.58 -8.89
N THR A 36 5.05 -9.12 -8.89
CA THR A 36 6.03 -8.83 -7.86
C THR A 36 6.67 -7.47 -8.12
N VAL A 37 6.68 -6.62 -7.09
CA VAL A 37 7.23 -5.27 -7.09
C VAL A 37 8.05 -5.06 -5.82
N GLN A 38 8.85 -4.00 -5.76
CA GLN A 38 9.51 -3.58 -4.54
C GLN A 38 8.90 -2.28 -4.05
N VAL A 39 8.66 -2.18 -2.75
CA VAL A 39 8.05 -1.03 -2.10
C VAL A 39 9.01 -0.47 -1.07
N LEU A 40 9.24 0.84 -1.10
CA LEU A 40 9.84 1.53 0.03
C LEU A 40 8.73 1.96 0.97
N VAL A 41 8.77 1.50 2.22
CA VAL A 41 7.74 1.83 3.22
C VAL A 41 8.19 3.06 4.00
N ASN A 42 7.49 4.17 3.80
CA ASN A 42 7.78 5.45 4.46
C ASN A 42 7.19 5.51 5.87
N ASP A 43 5.95 5.05 6.01
CA ASP A 43 5.25 5.03 7.29
C ASP A 43 4.24 3.88 7.33
N ARG A 44 4.03 3.35 8.54
CA ARG A 44 3.03 2.32 8.80
C ARG A 44 2.39 2.54 10.16
N THR A 45 1.11 2.85 10.16
CA THR A 45 0.37 3.15 11.38
C THR A 45 -0.86 2.26 11.53
N GLN A 46 -1.31 2.12 12.78
CA GLN A 46 -2.56 1.48 13.13
C GLN A 46 -3.54 2.54 13.59
N SER A 47 -4.66 2.67 12.89
CA SER A 47 -5.78 3.51 13.28
C SER A 47 -6.89 2.64 13.85
N THR A 48 -7.39 2.99 15.05
CA THR A 48 -8.57 2.33 15.61
C THR A 48 -9.76 3.24 15.37
N GLN A 49 -10.75 2.78 14.61
CA GLN A 49 -12.01 3.49 14.44
C GLN A 49 -13.08 2.77 15.28
N ASP A 50 -13.59 3.48 16.29
CA ASP A 50 -14.77 3.08 17.01
C ASP A 50 -16.00 3.64 16.28
N LYS A 51 -16.68 2.80 15.50
CA LYS A 51 -18.04 3.09 15.03
C LYS A 51 -19.00 2.26 15.89
N THR A 52 -20.01 2.91 16.45
CA THR A 52 -21.12 2.35 17.27
C THR A 52 -21.33 0.84 17.08
N GLY A 53 -20.72 0.04 17.98
CA GLY A 53 -20.91 -1.42 18.06
C GLY A 53 -19.82 -2.29 17.41
N ALA A 54 -18.87 -1.73 16.65
CA ALA A 54 -17.76 -2.47 16.04
C ALA A 54 -16.43 -1.72 16.20
N ARG A 55 -15.42 -2.39 16.77
CA ARG A 55 -14.03 -1.92 16.77
C ARG A 55 -13.39 -2.32 15.44
N SER A 56 -13.26 -1.41 14.50
CA SER A 56 -12.44 -1.66 13.30
C SER A 56 -11.02 -1.16 13.54
N ARG A 57 -10.03 -2.01 13.27
CA ARG A 57 -8.63 -1.60 13.20
C ARG A 57 -8.29 -1.45 11.72
N SER A 58 -7.89 -0.26 11.30
CA SER A 58 -7.37 0.00 9.97
C SER A 58 -5.86 0.15 10.05
N HIS A 59 -5.13 -0.59 9.21
CA HIS A 59 -3.71 -0.38 9.01
C HIS A 59 -3.52 0.56 7.84
N VAL A 60 -2.76 1.63 8.03
CA VAL A 60 -2.38 2.57 6.98
C VAL A 60 -0.94 2.30 6.61
N LEU A 61 -0.67 2.20 5.31
CA LEU A 61 0.66 2.03 4.73
C LEU A 61 0.91 3.21 3.79
N ARG A 62 1.98 3.94 4.01
CA ARG A 62 2.51 4.92 3.05
C ARG A 62 3.80 4.40 2.46
N GLY A 63 3.92 4.45 1.14
CA GLY A 63 5.11 3.94 0.48
C GLY A 63 5.31 4.47 -0.91
N LEU A 64 6.46 4.10 -1.47
CA LEU A 64 6.90 4.45 -2.81
C LEU A 64 7.03 3.19 -3.67
N LEU A 65 6.52 3.28 -4.90
CA LEU A 65 6.62 2.24 -5.92
C LEU A 65 7.29 2.81 -7.17
N ARG A 66 8.16 2.04 -7.82
CA ARG A 66 8.81 2.55 -9.03
C ARG A 66 7.85 2.56 -10.22
N VAL A 67 7.89 3.63 -11.00
CA VAL A 67 7.14 3.73 -12.27
C VAL A 67 7.59 2.67 -13.27
N SER A 68 8.86 2.22 -13.18
CA SER A 68 9.39 1.13 -14.01
C SER A 68 8.79 -0.25 -13.69
N GLN A 69 8.21 -0.43 -12.50
CA GLN A 69 7.55 -1.68 -12.07
C GLN A 69 6.04 -1.60 -12.24
N VAL A 70 5.46 -0.42 -12.01
CA VAL A 70 4.02 -0.18 -12.10
C VAL A 70 3.78 1.04 -12.98
N ALA A 71 3.22 0.83 -14.16
CA ALA A 71 3.02 1.90 -15.14
C ALA A 71 1.93 2.89 -14.72
N GLU A 72 0.95 2.45 -13.94
CA GLU A 72 -0.17 3.26 -13.46
C GLU A 72 -0.69 2.67 -12.13
N ILE A 73 -1.03 3.54 -11.19
CA ILE A 73 -1.74 3.16 -9.95
C ILE A 73 -3.14 3.75 -10.00
N GLY A 74 -4.14 2.88 -9.88
CA GLY A 74 -5.54 3.17 -10.10
C GLY A 74 -6.46 2.79 -8.93
N ARG A 75 -7.75 3.05 -9.15
CA ARG A 75 -8.79 2.77 -8.17
C ARG A 75 -9.07 1.28 -8.08
N GLY A 76 -8.93 0.74 -6.86
CA GLY A 76 -9.25 -0.66 -6.57
C GLY A 76 -8.03 -1.56 -6.57
N ASP A 77 -6.86 -1.01 -6.89
CA ASP A 77 -5.59 -1.70 -6.82
C ASP A 77 -5.25 -2.08 -5.38
N THR A 78 -4.55 -3.20 -5.25
CA THR A 78 -4.12 -3.71 -3.97
C THR A 78 -2.64 -4.01 -3.95
N LEU A 79 -2.10 -4.03 -2.74
CA LEU A 79 -0.71 -4.31 -2.46
C LEU A 79 -0.63 -5.24 -1.24
N GLN A 80 0.22 -6.25 -1.32
CA GLN A 80 0.48 -7.16 -0.20
C GLN A 80 1.99 -7.30 -0.02
N LEU A 81 2.51 -6.91 1.15
CA LEU A 81 3.93 -7.05 1.46
C LEU A 81 4.30 -8.54 1.60
N ALA A 82 5.48 -8.92 1.14
CA ALA A 82 5.96 -10.30 1.18
C ALA A 82 6.03 -10.80 2.64
N GLY A 83 5.53 -12.01 2.86
CA GLY A 83 5.45 -12.61 4.21
C GLY A 83 4.30 -12.09 5.07
N GLU A 84 3.47 -11.16 4.57
CA GLU A 84 2.31 -10.64 5.29
C GLU A 84 0.98 -11.17 4.76
N THR A 85 -0.03 -11.23 5.62
CA THR A 85 -1.40 -11.63 5.25
C THR A 85 -2.33 -10.46 4.97
N LEU A 86 -1.89 -9.23 5.25
CA LEU A 86 -2.69 -8.03 5.05
C LEU A 86 -2.62 -7.60 3.59
N VAL A 87 -3.80 -7.43 2.99
CA VAL A 87 -3.95 -6.84 1.66
C VAL A 87 -4.35 -5.38 1.83
N PHE A 88 -3.46 -4.50 1.44
CA PHE A 88 -3.68 -3.06 1.46
C PHE A 88 -4.36 -2.63 0.17
N LYS A 89 -5.44 -1.86 0.28
CA LYS A 89 -6.12 -1.25 -0.85
C LYS A 89 -5.63 0.18 -1.02
N ILE A 90 -5.11 0.50 -2.19
CA ILE A 90 -4.56 1.82 -2.47
C ILE A 90 -5.67 2.88 -2.49
N LEU A 91 -5.41 4.03 -1.86
CA LEU A 91 -6.28 5.19 -1.83
C LEU A 91 -5.98 6.08 -3.05
N PRO A 92 -6.86 6.16 -4.06
CA PRO A 92 -6.53 6.84 -5.31
C PRO A 92 -6.28 8.34 -5.14
N SER A 93 -6.92 8.97 -4.16
CA SER A 93 -6.75 10.39 -3.86
C SER A 93 -5.40 10.75 -3.24
N SER A 94 -4.60 9.75 -2.85
CA SER A 94 -3.27 9.93 -2.26
C SER A 94 -2.13 9.71 -3.26
N VAL A 95 -2.44 9.20 -4.45
CA VAL A 95 -1.44 8.80 -5.43
C VAL A 95 -0.83 10.02 -6.09
N SER A 96 0.50 10.11 -6.09
CA SER A 96 1.25 11.13 -6.83
C SER A 96 2.43 10.51 -7.55
N ASN A 97 2.89 11.13 -8.63
CA ASN A 97 4.00 10.65 -9.46
C ASN A 97 5.00 11.78 -9.66
N ASP A 98 6.27 11.53 -9.37
CA ASP A 98 7.36 12.50 -9.55
C ASP A 98 8.18 12.30 -10.84
N GLY A 99 7.85 11.27 -11.62
CA GLY A 99 8.50 10.85 -12.85
C GLY A 99 9.34 9.58 -12.70
N LEU A 100 9.68 9.18 -11.47
CA LEU A 100 10.48 7.99 -11.15
C LEU A 100 9.70 7.02 -10.25
N GLU A 101 8.95 7.56 -9.31
CA GLU A 101 8.21 6.84 -8.29
C GLU A 101 6.76 7.31 -8.19
N TRP A 102 5.93 6.40 -7.69
CA TRP A 102 4.60 6.66 -7.21
C TRP A 102 4.61 6.72 -5.69
N ASP A 103 4.22 7.86 -5.12
CA ASP A 103 3.88 7.95 -3.69
C ASP A 103 2.40 7.62 -3.50
N PHE A 104 2.08 6.77 -2.54
CA PHE A 104 0.72 6.34 -2.27
C PHE A 104 0.48 6.08 -0.78
N GLU A 105 -0.78 6.18 -0.39
CA GLU A 105 -1.34 5.66 0.85
C GLU A 105 -2.27 4.49 0.54
N ALA A 106 -2.22 3.44 1.36
CA ALA A 106 -3.05 2.26 1.23
C ALA A 106 -3.56 1.78 2.59
N ASN A 107 -4.79 1.27 2.62
CA ASN A 107 -5.46 0.84 3.86
C ASN A 107 -5.80 -0.64 3.84
N ALA A 108 -5.59 -1.32 4.97
CA ALA A 108 -6.08 -2.67 5.21
C ALA A 108 -7.00 -2.67 6.43
N GLU A 109 -8.27 -3.00 6.24
CA GLU A 109 -9.23 -3.14 7.34
C GLU A 109 -9.15 -4.54 7.96
N VAL A 110 -8.96 -4.58 9.28
CA VAL A 110 -9.06 -5.80 10.08
C VAL A 110 -10.35 -5.72 10.88
N THR A 111 -11.42 -6.29 10.33
CA THR A 111 -12.69 -6.46 11.03
C THR A 111 -12.56 -7.64 11.98
N LYS A 112 -12.40 -7.38 13.28
CA LYS A 112 -12.63 -8.38 14.32
C LYS A 112 -14.07 -8.25 14.79
N THR A 113 -14.92 -9.21 14.44
CA THR A 113 -16.26 -9.34 15.05
C THR A 113 -16.08 -9.62 16.54
N VAL A 114 -16.36 -8.64 17.40
CA VAL A 114 -16.33 -8.82 18.84
C VAL A 114 -17.68 -9.38 19.29
N GLY A 115 -17.79 -10.70 19.33
CA GLY A 115 -18.83 -11.44 20.07
C GLY A 115 -20.25 -11.40 19.47
N ASN A 116 -20.91 -12.56 19.47
CA ASN A 116 -22.35 -12.65 19.27
C ASN A 116 -23.05 -11.99 20.46
N VAL A 117 -23.45 -10.72 20.34
CA VAL A 117 -24.38 -10.13 21.31
C VAL A 117 -25.77 -10.68 20.98
N ASN A 118 -26.12 -11.82 21.59
CA ASN A 118 -27.53 -12.20 21.74
C ASN A 118 -28.16 -11.20 22.72
N ALA A 119 -28.81 -10.16 22.19
CA ALA A 119 -29.73 -9.36 22.97
C ALA A 119 -30.93 -10.23 23.31
N ILE A 120 -30.96 -10.79 24.53
CA ILE A 120 -32.18 -11.30 25.12
C ILE A 120 -32.98 -10.06 25.56
N PRO A 121 -34.21 -9.83 25.08
CA PRO A 121 -35.05 -8.78 25.64
C PRO A 121 -35.41 -9.18 27.07
N ASP A 122 -35.04 -8.35 28.06
CA ASP A 122 -35.59 -8.46 29.40
C ASP A 122 -37.11 -8.23 29.34
N ARG A 123 -37.83 -9.10 30.05
CA ARG A 123 -39.29 -9.17 30.15
C ARG A 123 -39.93 -7.90 30.68
#